data_AF-A0A6G7Y5N5-F1
#
_entry.id   AF-A0A6G7Y5N5-F1
#
_cell.length_a   1.000
_cell.length_b   1.000
_cell.length_c   1.000
_cell.angle_alpha   90.00
_cell.angle_beta   90.00
_cell.angle_gamma   90.00
#
_symmetry.space_group_name_H-M   'P 1'
#
loop_
_entity.id
_entity.type
_entity.pdbx_description
1 polymer ?
#
loop_
_entity_poly.entity_id
_entity_poly.type
_entity_poly.pdbx_seq_one_letter_code
_entity_poly.pdbx_strand_id
1 'polypeptide(L)'
;MFRPRRRGPGLIGTAARTAVIAGTATRVSGNVAAKQQAQAQQAALADQARVQQAAAAQVAAAQPAAPVPAPQGGDTLGDLERLAALHQQGALTDGEFAAAKARLLGL
;
A
#
# COMPACT_ATOMS: atom_id res chain seq x y z
N MET A 1 50.99 -41.59 52.80
CA MET A 1 50.14 -40.37 52.92
C MET A 1 49.99 -39.75 51.54
N PHE A 2 48.82 -39.89 50.90
CA PHE A 2 48.53 -39.35 49.57
C PHE A 2 47.94 -37.94 49.70
N ARG A 3 48.56 -36.93 49.04
CA ARG A 3 47.95 -35.62 48.79
C ARG A 3 47.69 -35.49 47.28
N PRO A 4 46.43 -35.40 46.82
CA PRO A 4 46.14 -35.17 45.41
C PRO A 4 46.36 -33.70 45.02
N ARG A 5 46.87 -33.51 43.81
CA ARG A 5 47.21 -32.22 43.20
C ARG A 5 45.96 -31.56 42.57
N ARG A 6 45.80 -30.27 42.90
CA ARG A 6 45.18 -29.15 42.14
C ARG A 6 44.21 -29.50 41.00
N ARG A 7 42.91 -29.25 41.21
CA ARG A 7 41.93 -28.92 40.16
C ARG A 7 42.14 -27.47 39.72
N GLY A 8 42.90 -27.24 38.66
CA GLY A 8 42.86 -25.98 37.92
C GLY A 8 41.68 -25.96 36.94
N PRO A 9 41.18 -24.78 36.54
CA PRO A 9 40.07 -24.65 35.59
C PRO A 9 40.44 -25.33 34.27
N GLY A 10 39.76 -26.44 33.97
CA GLY A 10 40.11 -27.34 32.88
C GLY A 10 39.68 -26.80 31.52
N LEU A 11 40.46 -27.14 30.50
CA LEU A 11 40.22 -26.87 29.08
C LEU A 11 38.83 -27.33 28.59
N ILE A 12 38.20 -28.25 29.33
CA ILE A 12 36.83 -28.71 29.10
C ILE A 12 35.80 -27.57 29.33
N GLY A 13 36.02 -26.71 30.32
CA GLY A 13 35.14 -25.57 30.59
C GLY A 13 35.24 -24.47 29.52
N THR A 14 36.41 -24.30 28.92
CA THR A 14 36.63 -23.32 27.85
C THR A 14 36.07 -23.80 26.51
N ALA A 15 36.20 -25.09 26.18
CA ALA A 15 35.62 -25.67 24.95
C ALA A 15 34.09 -25.72 24.98
N ALA A 16 33.48 -25.98 26.14
CA ALA A 16 32.03 -25.95 26.29
C ALA A 16 31.45 -24.53 26.11
N ARG A 17 32.13 -23.50 26.62
CA ARG A 17 31.69 -22.09 26.46
C ARG A 17 31.76 -21.63 25.00
N THR A 18 32.78 -22.01 24.23
CA THR A 18 32.85 -21.67 22.80
C THR A 18 31.80 -22.39 21.97
N ALA A 19 31.46 -23.65 22.30
CA ALA A 19 30.40 -24.38 21.61
C ALA A 19 29.01 -23.72 21.79
N VAL A 20 28.69 -23.21 22.98
CA VAL A 20 27.43 -22.50 23.23
C VAL A 20 27.38 -21.16 22.51
N ILE A 21 28.47 -20.39 22.54
CA ILE A 21 28.56 -19.08 21.87
C ILE A 21 28.49 -19.25 20.34
N ALA A 22 29.23 -20.22 19.78
CA ALA A 22 29.19 -20.54 18.35
C ALA A 22 27.82 -21.09 17.91
N GLY A 23 27.19 -21.94 18.73
CA GLY A 23 25.87 -22.50 18.46
C GLY A 23 24.74 -21.45 18.42
N THR A 24 24.85 -20.38 19.22
CA THR A 24 23.90 -19.26 19.15
C THR A 24 24.15 -18.32 17.98
N ALA A 25 25.40 -18.15 17.55
CA ALA A 25 25.74 -17.30 16.41
C ALA A 25 25.11 -17.82 15.11
N THR A 26 25.13 -19.13 14.88
CA THR A 26 24.49 -19.75 13.70
C THR A 26 22.96 -19.61 13.73
N ARG A 27 22.34 -19.64 14.92
CA ARG A 27 20.88 -19.47 15.07
C ARG A 27 20.41 -18.04 14.80
N VAL A 28 21.18 -17.03 15.21
CA VAL A 28 20.83 -15.62 14.98
C VAL A 28 20.96 -15.27 13.50
N SER A 29 22.00 -15.76 12.81
CA SER A 29 22.15 -15.56 11.36
C SER A 29 21.05 -16.23 10.54
N GLY A 30 20.63 -17.45 10.93
CA GLY A 30 19.49 -18.13 10.31
C GLY A 30 18.16 -17.38 10.52
N ASN A 31 17.94 -16.83 11.72
CA ASN A 31 16.75 -16.02 12.00
C ASN A 31 16.71 -14.71 11.22
N VAL A 32 17.85 -14.04 11.01
CA VAL A 32 17.92 -12.81 10.21
C VAL A 32 17.66 -13.12 8.73
N ALA A 33 18.24 -14.19 8.19
CA ALA A 33 17.96 -14.64 6.82
C ALA A 33 16.48 -14.99 6.62
N ALA A 34 15.87 -15.72 7.57
CA ALA A 34 14.44 -16.02 7.56
C ALA A 34 13.58 -14.75 7.66
N LYS A 35 13.98 -13.78 8.49
CA LYS A 35 13.28 -12.49 8.58
C LYS A 35 13.38 -11.69 7.29
N GLN A 36 14.53 -11.67 6.64
CA GLN A 36 14.73 -10.99 5.36
C GLN A 36 13.90 -11.65 4.25
N GLN A 37 13.85 -12.98 4.21
CA GLN A 37 12.97 -13.70 3.28
C GLN A 37 11.48 -13.41 3.55
N ALA A 38 11.05 -13.40 4.81
CA ALA A 38 9.68 -13.07 5.18
C ALA A 38 9.31 -11.63 4.81
N GLN A 39 10.23 -10.67 5.02
CA GLN A 39 10.03 -9.28 4.60
C GLN A 39 9.98 -9.14 3.08
N ALA A 40 10.83 -9.85 2.33
CA ALA A 40 10.81 -9.82 0.87
C ALA A 40 9.48 -10.38 0.32
N GLN A 41 8.97 -11.46 0.92
CA GLN A 41 7.65 -12.01 0.56
C GLN A 41 6.52 -11.03 0.89
N GLN A 42 6.55 -10.38 2.05
CA GLN A 42 5.56 -9.38 2.44
C GLN A 42 5.60 -8.14 1.53
N ALA A 43 6.79 -7.66 1.16
CA ALA A 43 6.94 -6.56 0.22
C ALA A 43 6.36 -6.90 -1.17
N ALA A 44 6.67 -8.10 -1.69
CA ALA A 44 6.13 -8.56 -2.96
C ALA A 44 4.59 -8.70 -2.97
N LEU A 45 4.00 -9.14 -1.85
CA LEU A 45 2.54 -9.20 -1.69
C LEU A 45 1.91 -7.81 -1.58
N ALA A 46 2.56 -6.88 -0.86
CA ALA A 46 2.09 -5.51 -0.71
C ALA A 46 2.11 -4.75 -2.05
N ASP A 47 3.16 -4.93 -2.86
CA ASP A 47 3.25 -4.33 -4.19
C ASP A 47 2.15 -4.86 -5.13
N GLN A 48 1.89 -6.17 -5.12
CA GLN A 48 0.79 -6.73 -5.93
C GLN A 48 -0.58 -6.17 -5.52
N ALA A 49 -0.84 -6.03 -4.22
CA ALA A 49 -2.09 -5.45 -3.72
C ALA A 49 -2.25 -3.98 -4.13
N ARG A 50 -1.16 -3.19 -4.08
CA ARG A 50 -1.15 -1.80 -4.55
C ARG A 50 -1.44 -1.68 -6.04
N VAL A 51 -0.82 -2.52 -6.87
CA VAL A 51 -1.03 -2.50 -8.33
C VAL A 51 -2.47 -2.88 -8.68
N GLN A 52 -3.06 -3.89 -8.02
CA GLN A 52 -4.46 -4.26 -8.24
C GLN A 52 -5.44 -3.15 -7.84
N GLN A 53 -5.23 -2.49 -6.70
CA GLN A 53 -6.08 -1.36 -6.29
C GLN A 53 -5.98 -0.17 -7.25
N ALA A 54 -4.77 0.15 -7.73
CA ALA A 54 -4.58 1.21 -8.70
C ALA A 54 -5.25 0.89 -10.05
N ALA A 55 -5.16 -0.36 -10.51
CA ALA A 55 -5.83 -0.81 -11.73
C ALA A 55 -7.36 -0.78 -11.59
N ALA A 56 -7.91 -1.23 -10.46
CA ALA A 56 -9.35 -1.19 -10.20
C ALA A 56 -9.91 0.24 -10.15
N ALA A 57 -9.17 1.18 -9.56
CA ALA A 57 -9.56 2.59 -9.54
C ALA A 57 -9.56 3.22 -10.94
N GLN A 58 -8.61 2.86 -11.80
CA GLN A 58 -8.58 3.35 -13.19
C GLN A 58 -9.71 2.76 -14.04
N VAL A 59 -10.07 1.49 -13.86
CA VAL A 59 -11.19 0.87 -14.58
C VAL A 59 -12.54 1.44 -14.14
N ALA A 60 -12.69 1.80 -12.85
CA ALA A 60 -13.89 2.49 -12.37
C ALA A 60 -14.02 3.91 -12.94
N ALA A 61 -12.91 4.64 -13.09
CA ALA A 61 -12.89 5.96 -13.73
C ALA A 61 -13.06 5.89 -15.26
N ALA A 62 -12.72 4.76 -15.88
CA ALA A 62 -12.85 4.53 -17.32
C ALA A 62 -14.17 3.85 -17.74
N GLN A 63 -15.18 3.80 -16.86
CA GLN A 63 -16.53 3.54 -17.35
C GLN A 63 -16.89 4.67 -18.32
N PRO A 64 -17.14 4.35 -19.61
CA PRO A 64 -17.64 5.34 -20.54
C PRO A 64 -18.94 5.87 -19.94
N ALA A 65 -19.02 7.18 -19.70
CA ALA A 65 -20.28 7.82 -19.40
C ALA A 65 -21.25 7.37 -20.50
N ALA A 66 -22.30 6.63 -20.11
CA ALA A 66 -23.35 6.24 -21.03
C ALA A 66 -23.82 7.53 -21.73
N PRO A 67 -23.97 7.53 -23.07
CA PRO A 67 -24.39 8.72 -23.78
C PRO A 67 -25.72 9.18 -23.19
N VAL A 68 -25.67 10.30 -22.48
CA VAL A 68 -26.86 10.95 -21.94
C VAL A 68 -27.76 11.29 -23.13
N PRO A 69 -29.02 10.85 -23.15
CA PRO A 69 -29.97 11.26 -24.17
C PRO A 69 -30.02 12.79 -24.14
N ALA A 70 -29.78 13.44 -25.27
CA ALA A 70 -29.88 14.89 -25.36
C ALA A 70 -31.30 15.32 -24.92
N PRO A 71 -31.43 16.19 -23.90
CA PRO A 71 -32.74 16.57 -23.39
C PRO A 71 -33.50 17.33 -24.47
N GLN A 72 -34.60 16.73 -24.92
CA GLN A 72 -35.61 17.39 -25.74
C GLN A 72 -36.53 18.16 -24.79
N GLY A 73 -36.08 19.32 -24.30
CA GLY A 73 -36.85 20.11 -23.34
C GLY A 73 -36.21 21.44 -22.94
N GLY A 74 -36.58 22.50 -23.66
CA GLY A 74 -36.67 23.90 -23.19
C GLY A 74 -35.54 24.45 -22.31
N ASP A 75 -34.44 24.79 -22.98
CA ASP A 75 -33.54 25.95 -22.78
C ASP A 75 -32.93 26.31 -21.41
N THR A 76 -33.34 25.73 -20.28
CA THR A 76 -32.64 25.93 -18.99
C THR A 76 -32.36 24.63 -18.27
N LEU A 77 -33.32 23.70 -18.23
CA LEU A 77 -33.10 22.39 -17.62
C LEU A 77 -32.06 21.57 -18.41
N GLY A 78 -32.14 21.59 -19.74
CA GLY A 78 -31.17 20.91 -20.60
C GLY A 78 -29.75 21.47 -20.48
N ASP A 79 -29.61 22.78 -20.30
CA ASP A 79 -28.32 23.43 -20.07
C ASP A 79 -27.73 23.09 -18.70
N LEU A 80 -28.57 22.98 -17.66
CA LEU A 80 -28.17 22.53 -16.33
C LEU A 80 -27.68 21.07 -16.34
N GLU A 81 -28.38 20.18 -17.06
CA GLU A 81 -27.96 18.79 -17.23
C GLU A 81 -26.63 18.69 -17.98
N ARG A 82 -26.43 19.50 -19.02
CA ARG A 82 -25.17 19.53 -19.77
C ARG A 82 -24.00 20.05 -18.94
N LEU A 83 -24.21 21.08 -18.12
CA LEU A 83 -23.22 21.56 -17.15
C LEU A 83 -22.86 20.50 -16.11
N ALA A 84 -23.85 19.75 -15.61
CA ALA A 84 -23.63 18.68 -14.64
C ALA A 84 -22.82 17.53 -15.25
N ALA A 85 -23.11 17.14 -16.49
CA ALA A 85 -22.34 16.13 -17.20
C ALA A 85 -20.88 16.55 -17.42
N LEU A 86 -20.62 17.81 -17.79
CA LEU A 86 -19.26 18.32 -17.97
C LEU A 86 -18.48 18.42 -16.65
N HIS A 87 -19.13 18.76 -15.54
CA HIS A 87 -18.53 18.76 -14.20
C HIS A 87 -18.17 17.33 -13.74
N GLN A 88 -19.04 16.34 -13.97
CA GLN A 88 -18.75 14.93 -13.67
C GLN A 88 -17.60 14.35 -14.51
N GLN A 89 -17.43 14.86 -15.74
CA GLN A 89 -16.29 14.52 -16.60
C GLN A 89 -14.99 15.23 -16.18
N GLY A 90 -15.03 16.09 -15.17
CA GLY A 90 -13.89 16.88 -14.71
C GLY A 90 -13.47 17.98 -15.69
N ALA A 91 -14.32 18.31 -16.67
CA ALA A 91 -14.07 19.39 -17.62
C ALA A 91 -14.34 20.79 -17.03
N LEU A 92 -15.09 20.87 -15.93
CA LEU A 92 -15.27 22.08 -15.12
C LEU A 92 -14.88 21.82 -13.67
N THR A 93 -14.30 22.82 -13.02
CA THR A 93 -14.08 22.83 -11.58
C THR A 93 -15.38 23.17 -10.82
N ASP A 94 -15.45 22.83 -9.52
CA ASP A 94 -16.63 23.10 -8.68
C ASP A 94 -17.04 24.58 -8.68
N GLY A 95 -16.05 25.48 -8.69
CA GLY A 95 -16.27 26.93 -8.73
C GLY A 95 -16.87 27.41 -10.06
N GLU A 96 -16.40 26.86 -11.18
CA GLU A 96 -16.90 27.21 -12.51
C GLU A 96 -18.32 26.66 -12.75
N PHE A 97 -18.59 25.45 -12.25
CA PHE A 97 -19.93 24.87 -12.29
C PHE A 97 -20.95 25.71 -11.50
N ALA A 98 -20.61 26.13 -10.28
CA ALA A 98 -21.48 26.97 -9.46
C ALA A 98 -21.76 28.34 -10.12
N ALA A 99 -20.74 28.97 -10.71
CA ALA A 99 -20.88 30.25 -11.41
C ALA A 99 -21.75 30.13 -12.67
N ALA A 100 -21.59 29.07 -13.46
CA ALA A 100 -22.40 28.83 -14.66
C ALA A 100 -23.87 28.57 -14.30
N LYS A 101 -24.13 27.81 -13.23
CA LYS A 101 -25.48 27.58 -12.70
C LYS A 101 -26.14 28.86 -12.21
N ALA A 102 -25.43 29.72 -11.49
CA ALA A 102 -25.95 31.01 -11.03
C ALA A 102 -26.34 31.91 -12.22
N ARG A 103 -25.48 31.99 -13.24
CA ARG A 103 -25.78 32.73 -14.49
C ARG A 103 -27.04 32.22 -15.19
N LEU A 104 -27.23 30.90 -15.23
CA LEU A 104 -28.40 30.29 -15.85
C LEU A 104 -29.70 30.51 -15.07
N LEU A 105 -29.60 30.64 -13.75
CA LEU A 105 -30.74 30.87 -12.85
C LEU A 105 -31.01 32.36 -12.57
N GLY A 106 -30.16 33.27 -13.07
CA GLY A 106 -30.29 34.71 -12.85
C GLY A 106 -30.00 35.15 -11.40
N LEU A 107 -29.16 34.40 -10.68
CA LEU A 107 -28.77 34.63 -9.28
C LEU A 107 -27.45 35.39 -9.15
#